data_AF-A0A9P9R2P9-F1
#
_entry.id   AF-A0A9P9R2P9-F1
#
_cell.length_a   1.000
_cell.length_b   1.000
_cell.length_c   1.000
_cell.angle_alpha   90.00
_cell.angle_beta   90.00
_cell.angle_gamma   90.00
#
_symmetry.space_group_name_H-M   'P 1'
#
loop_
_entity.id
_entity.type
_entity.pdbx_description
1 polymer ?
#
loop_
_entity_poly.entity_id
_entity_poly.type
_entity_poly.pdbx_seq_one_letter_code
_entity_poly.pdbx_strand_id
1 'polypeptide(L)'
;MDGLYKGRLDVVVGLLLLGMTGLTHVDIRLRDTSAIGSTVIEALRSPSGTSPHYHRHPNILCVKVSFDCEHGMPMRTVWEHHKEDIFDAYHPVPDIVKFQKLESLSLAFCSPGNFWHGKLATATALRKLSLRHGLINEHILKTFLAATPNLEDLDCELVYDDGVQQYLDCNVLKSALYFVHKTLKRLVVDITIIPAEEWNPVPWNIQHYMGSLKAFAQLRYLDIPMQLYVAEIWEASQAASMVSFDEREVDYWGQRMPDSLEWFGVRLDGPSGSSYQHQYEAERCVGVYLRLNPAVKKIVRSLGSSGDEEDD
;
A
#
# COMPACT_ATOMS: atom_id res chain seq x y z
N MET A 1 32.38 20.39 -9.30
CA MET A 1 31.75 21.66 -8.87
C MET A 1 30.29 21.44 -8.46
N ASP A 2 29.52 20.59 -9.16
CA ASP A 2 28.10 20.37 -8.87
C ASP A 2 27.77 19.66 -7.54
N GLY A 3 28.58 18.70 -7.11
CA GLY A 3 28.38 18.01 -5.82
C GLY A 3 28.51 18.92 -4.59
N LEU A 4 29.36 19.96 -4.71
CA LEU A 4 29.59 20.96 -3.65
C LEU A 4 28.45 21.98 -3.55
N TYR A 5 27.74 22.25 -4.66
CA TYR A 5 26.53 23.07 -4.69
C TYR A 5 25.31 22.30 -4.20
N LYS A 6 25.14 21.03 -4.59
CA LYS A 6 24.06 20.15 -4.08
C LYS A 6 24.15 19.96 -2.55
N GLY A 7 25.33 19.58 -2.04
CA GLY A 7 25.51 19.39 -0.59
C GLY A 7 25.35 20.68 0.24
N ARG A 8 25.67 21.85 -0.31
CA ARG A 8 25.40 23.14 0.36
C ARG A 8 23.91 23.43 0.49
N LEU A 9 23.10 23.05 -0.49
CA LEU A 9 21.66 23.27 -0.47
C LEU A 9 21.00 22.37 0.57
N ASP A 10 21.41 21.11 0.66
CA ASP A 10 20.93 20.16 1.67
C ASP A 10 21.28 20.61 3.09
N VAL A 11 22.48 21.17 3.30
CA VAL A 11 22.90 21.76 4.57
C VAL A 11 22.07 23.01 4.90
N VAL A 12 21.81 23.89 3.94
CA VAL A 12 20.97 25.09 4.16
C VAL A 12 19.52 24.71 4.45
N VAL A 13 18.96 23.73 3.74
CA VAL A 13 17.61 23.21 3.99
C VAL A 13 17.54 22.53 5.35
N GLY A 14 18.54 21.71 5.72
CA GLY A 14 18.62 21.11 7.06
C GLY A 14 18.66 22.16 8.17
N LEU A 15 19.46 23.23 8.00
CA LEU A 15 19.53 24.35 8.94
C LEU A 15 18.22 25.16 9.00
N LEU A 16 17.54 25.34 7.86
CA LEU A 16 16.23 26.01 7.80
C LEU A 16 15.15 25.17 8.49
N LEU A 17 15.11 23.86 8.25
CA LEU A 17 14.22 22.93 8.93
C LEU A 17 14.41 23.01 10.44
N LEU A 18 15.66 22.99 10.93
CA LEU A 18 15.98 23.16 12.35
C LEU A 18 15.53 24.50 12.96
N GLY A 19 15.33 25.54 12.13
CA GLY A 19 14.90 26.87 12.55
C GLY A 19 13.40 27.14 12.43
N MET A 20 12.66 26.33 11.66
CA MET A 20 11.25 26.56 11.35
C MET A 20 10.31 25.94 12.40
N THR A 21 9.74 26.77 13.28
CA THR A 21 8.77 26.36 14.31
C THR A 21 7.33 26.18 13.79
N GLY A 22 7.07 26.59 12.54
CA GLY A 22 5.74 26.54 11.91
C GLY A 22 5.57 25.43 10.85
N LEU A 23 6.54 24.53 10.70
CA LEU A 23 6.49 23.47 9.69
C LEU A 23 5.43 22.43 10.07
N THR A 24 4.40 22.29 9.24
CA THR A 24 3.29 21.33 9.42
C THR A 24 3.25 20.26 8.34
N HIS A 25 3.78 20.55 7.14
CA HIS A 25 3.77 19.68 5.98
C HIS A 25 5.18 19.59 5.42
N VAL A 26 5.65 18.37 5.17
CA VAL A 26 6.97 18.10 4.59
C VAL A 26 6.78 17.18 3.39
N ASP A 27 7.17 17.65 2.20
CA ASP A 27 7.28 16.82 0.98
C ASP A 27 8.76 16.71 0.62
N ILE A 28 9.32 15.52 0.75
CA ILE A 28 10.71 15.20 0.44
C ILE A 28 10.70 14.43 -0.88
N ARG A 29 11.46 14.95 -1.85
CA ARG A 29 11.72 14.28 -3.12
C ARG A 29 13.18 13.96 -3.25
N LEU A 30 13.50 12.67 -3.31
CA LEU A 30 14.87 12.19 -3.50
C LEU A 30 15.08 11.84 -4.97
N ARG A 31 16.20 12.32 -5.55
CA ARG A 31 16.54 12.15 -6.97
C ARG A 31 17.67 11.13 -7.11
N ASP A 32 17.32 9.88 -7.38
CA ASP A 32 18.28 8.79 -7.66
C ASP A 32 19.45 8.70 -6.66
N THR A 33 19.16 9.02 -5.39
CA THR A 33 20.14 9.04 -4.31
C THR A 33 19.60 8.28 -3.12
N SER A 34 20.50 7.55 -2.44
CA SER A 34 20.20 6.94 -1.16
C SER A 34 19.74 7.99 -0.13
N ALA A 35 18.79 7.60 0.72
CA ALA A 35 18.36 8.35 1.88
C ALA A 35 19.44 8.42 2.96
N ILE A 36 20.41 7.50 2.94
CA ILE A 36 21.56 7.52 3.85
C ILE A 36 22.44 8.73 3.54
N GLY A 37 22.74 9.51 4.58
CA GLY A 37 23.54 10.74 4.45
C GLY A 37 22.78 11.94 3.89
N SER A 38 21.47 11.82 3.62
CA SER A 38 20.64 12.97 3.29
C SER A 38 20.48 13.87 4.50
N THR A 39 21.04 15.08 4.43
CA THR A 39 21.01 16.06 5.54
C THR A 39 19.57 16.50 5.86
N VAL A 40 18.68 16.51 4.87
CA VAL A 40 17.25 16.82 5.06
C VAL A 40 16.58 15.75 5.91
N ILE A 41 16.83 14.49 5.58
CA ILE A 41 16.28 13.36 6.31
C ILE A 41 16.86 13.29 7.72
N GLU A 42 18.18 13.46 7.85
CA GLU A 42 18.84 13.51 9.16
C GLU A 42 18.31 14.64 10.03
N ALA A 43 18.01 15.81 9.46
CA ALA A 43 17.40 16.92 10.20
C ALA A 43 15.99 16.61 10.71
N LEU A 44 15.24 15.73 10.02
CA LEU A 44 13.93 15.26 10.46
C LEU A 44 14.00 14.14 11.49
N ARG A 45 15.14 13.45 11.61
CA ARG A 45 15.31 12.44 12.65
C ARG A 45 15.31 13.13 14.00
N SER A 46 14.27 12.87 14.80
CA SER A 46 14.21 13.36 16.18
C SER A 46 15.47 12.89 16.91
N PRO A 47 16.34 13.78 17.42
CA PRO A 47 17.50 13.33 18.16
C PRO A 47 17.03 12.62 19.42
N SER A 48 17.41 11.36 19.54
CA SER A 48 17.19 10.55 20.72
C SER A 48 17.98 11.14 21.90
N GLY A 49 17.30 11.93 22.72
CA GLY A 49 17.38 11.81 24.18
C GLY A 49 18.55 12.46 24.93
N THR A 50 19.50 13.18 24.32
CA THR A 50 20.64 13.73 25.09
C THR A 50 20.81 15.25 25.06
N SER A 51 20.06 15.99 24.23
CA SER A 51 20.17 17.45 24.18
C SER A 51 18.79 18.13 24.31
N PRO A 52 18.54 18.91 25.39
CA PRO A 52 17.23 19.45 25.74
C PRO A 52 16.71 20.57 24.80
N HIS A 53 17.46 20.92 23.74
CA HIS A 53 17.11 22.02 22.83
C HIS A 53 16.51 21.59 21.48
N TYR A 54 16.29 20.29 21.25
CA TYR A 54 15.92 19.71 19.95
C TYR A 54 14.50 19.15 19.83
N HIS A 55 13.59 19.46 20.76
CA HIS A 55 12.15 19.17 20.59
C HIS A 55 11.47 20.15 19.61
N ARG A 56 12.02 20.34 18.40
CA ARG A 56 11.64 21.46 17.52
C ARG A 56 10.53 21.17 16.52
N HIS A 57 10.08 19.92 16.38
CA HIS A 57 9.05 19.56 15.39
C HIS A 57 7.73 19.03 16.00
N PRO A 58 7.14 19.66 17.04
CA PRO A 58 5.93 19.14 17.68
C PRO A 58 4.66 19.28 16.81
N ASN A 59 4.73 19.93 15.65
CA ASN A 59 3.58 20.31 14.83
C ASN A 59 3.58 19.72 13.42
N ILE A 60 4.46 18.77 13.10
CA ILE A 60 4.40 18.09 11.80
C ILE A 60 3.15 17.22 11.76
N LEU A 61 2.24 17.53 10.83
CA LEU A 61 0.97 16.85 10.59
C LEU A 61 1.06 15.92 9.38
N CYS A 62 1.86 16.27 8.37
CA CYS A 62 1.95 15.54 7.13
C CYS A 62 3.40 15.37 6.70
N VAL A 63 3.79 14.14 6.35
CA VAL A 63 5.06 13.83 5.70
C VAL A 63 4.79 13.00 4.46
N LYS A 64 5.29 13.48 3.32
CA LYS A 64 5.41 12.73 2.07
C LYS A 64 6.89 12.53 1.79
N VAL A 65 7.29 11.29 1.58
CA VAL A 65 8.59 10.94 1.01
C VAL A 65 8.31 10.26 -0.32
N SER A 66 8.78 10.89 -1.37
CA SER A 66 8.69 10.39 -2.74
C SER A 66 10.05 10.47 -3.39
N PHE A 67 10.14 9.82 -4.53
CA PHE A 67 11.33 9.79 -5.34
C PHE A 67 10.94 10.28 -6.74
N ASP A 68 11.81 11.05 -7.39
CA ASP A 68 11.50 11.62 -8.71
C ASP A 68 11.29 10.54 -9.80
N CYS A 69 11.52 9.27 -9.45
CA CYS A 69 11.21 8.07 -10.21
C CYS A 69 9.70 7.78 -10.36
N GLU A 70 8.79 8.50 -9.66
CA GLU A 70 7.33 8.32 -9.76
C GLU A 70 6.76 8.62 -11.18
N HIS A 71 7.44 9.41 -12.02
CA HIS A 71 6.97 9.77 -13.36
C HIS A 71 8.00 9.38 -14.43
N GLY A 72 7.71 8.34 -15.23
CA GLY A 72 8.48 8.02 -16.44
C GLY A 72 9.65 7.04 -16.26
N MET A 73 9.70 6.28 -15.17
CA MET A 73 10.73 5.24 -15.02
C MET A 73 10.44 4.00 -15.87
N PRO A 74 11.46 3.43 -16.51
CA PRO A 74 11.36 2.10 -17.08
C PRO A 74 10.99 1.10 -15.96
N MET A 75 10.03 0.21 -16.22
CA MET A 75 9.65 -0.88 -15.31
C MET A 75 10.84 -1.66 -14.74
N ARG A 76 11.94 -1.71 -15.51
CA ARG A 76 13.22 -2.29 -15.10
C ARG A 76 13.79 -1.69 -13.81
N THR A 77 13.75 -0.38 -13.63
CA THR A 77 14.35 0.24 -12.44
C THR A 77 13.45 0.10 -11.20
N VAL A 78 12.14 0.02 -11.39
CA VAL A 78 11.20 -0.42 -10.34
C VAL A 78 11.52 -1.86 -9.93
N TRP A 79 11.77 -2.75 -10.88
CA TRP A 79 12.22 -4.12 -10.60
C TRP A 79 13.58 -4.19 -9.90
N GLU A 80 14.55 -3.36 -10.29
CA GLU A 80 15.87 -3.29 -9.64
C GLU A 80 15.75 -2.77 -8.19
N HIS A 81 14.92 -1.75 -7.95
CA HIS A 81 14.61 -1.31 -6.57
C HIS A 81 13.98 -2.43 -5.74
N HIS A 82 13.05 -3.19 -6.34
CA HIS A 82 12.47 -4.35 -5.69
C HIS A 82 13.46 -5.51 -5.43
N LYS A 83 14.66 -5.50 -6.03
CA LYS A 83 15.69 -6.51 -5.74
C LYS A 83 16.68 -6.06 -4.67
N GLU A 84 17.06 -4.79 -4.66
CA GLU A 84 18.21 -4.32 -3.86
C GLU A 84 17.90 -3.16 -2.90
N ASP A 85 16.67 -2.64 -2.86
CA ASP A 85 16.31 -1.41 -2.12
C ASP A 85 17.35 -0.29 -2.30
N ILE A 86 17.53 0.12 -3.55
CA ILE A 86 18.58 1.06 -3.97
C ILE A 86 18.53 2.46 -3.32
N PHE A 87 17.47 2.76 -2.55
CA PHE A 87 17.25 4.08 -1.97
C PHE A 87 17.46 4.12 -0.45
N ASP A 88 17.58 2.97 0.23
CA ASP A 88 17.77 2.87 1.69
C ASP A 88 16.77 3.71 2.52
N ALA A 89 15.59 3.95 1.97
CA ALA A 89 14.59 4.87 2.53
C ALA A 89 14.04 4.37 3.87
N TYR A 90 14.29 3.10 4.21
CA TYR A 90 13.83 2.46 5.43
C TYR A 90 14.49 2.99 6.71
N HIS A 91 15.72 3.50 6.61
CA HIS A 91 16.48 3.96 7.77
C HIS A 91 15.82 5.12 8.55
N PRO A 92 15.31 6.17 7.90
CA PRO A 92 14.73 7.32 8.61
C PRO A 92 13.27 7.18 9.04
N VAL A 93 12.49 6.30 8.40
CA VAL A 93 11.04 6.20 8.63
C VAL A 93 10.65 5.94 10.09
N PRO A 94 11.36 5.09 10.87
CA PRO A 94 11.03 4.89 12.28
C PRO A 94 11.10 6.18 13.11
N ASP A 95 11.91 7.17 12.70
CA ASP A 95 12.01 8.45 13.39
C ASP A 95 10.89 9.42 12.97
N ILE A 96 10.46 9.36 11.71
CA ILE A 96 9.32 10.15 11.20
C ILE A 96 8.02 9.75 11.92
N VAL A 97 7.80 8.45 12.13
CA VAL A 97 6.59 7.92 12.80
C VAL A 97 6.50 8.37 14.28
N LYS A 98 7.60 8.87 14.88
CA LYS A 98 7.60 9.39 16.26
C LYS A 98 6.99 10.79 16.41
N PHE A 99 6.68 11.49 15.31
CA PHE A 99 6.03 12.78 15.38
C PHE A 99 4.62 12.64 15.97
N GLN A 100 4.42 13.15 17.19
CA GLN A 100 3.21 12.92 17.98
C GLN A 100 1.91 13.42 17.35
N LYS A 101 2.00 14.43 16.45
CA LYS A 101 0.85 15.01 15.75
C LYS A 101 0.76 14.59 14.29
N LEU A 102 1.55 13.61 13.84
CA LEU A 102 1.52 13.15 12.47
C LEU A 102 0.16 12.51 12.16
N GLU A 103 -0.59 13.13 11.26
CA GLU A 103 -1.92 12.69 10.82
C GLU A 103 -1.85 11.96 9.46
N SER A 104 -0.86 12.28 8.62
CA SER A 104 -0.71 11.73 7.28
C SER A 104 0.74 11.36 6.98
N LEU A 105 0.96 10.13 6.53
CA LEU A 105 2.27 9.63 6.10
C LEU A 105 2.13 8.98 4.73
N SER A 106 2.94 9.44 3.78
CA SER A 106 3.04 8.84 2.45
C SER A 106 4.49 8.47 2.18
N LEU A 107 4.74 7.20 1.90
CA LEU A 107 6.05 6.67 1.57
C LEU A 107 5.96 5.95 0.23
N ALA A 108 6.66 6.47 -0.78
CA ALA A 108 6.87 5.78 -2.04
C ALA A 108 8.30 5.22 -2.09
N PHE A 109 8.52 4.08 -2.74
CA PHE A 109 9.84 3.44 -2.90
C PHE A 109 10.59 3.25 -1.58
N CYS A 110 9.86 2.82 -0.56
CA CYS A 110 10.40 2.55 0.76
C CYS A 110 10.24 1.06 1.09
N SER A 111 11.37 0.36 1.15
CA SER A 111 11.44 -1.10 1.22
C SER A 111 12.03 -1.54 2.57
N PRO A 112 11.21 -1.69 3.62
CA PRO A 112 11.72 -1.82 4.96
C PRO A 112 12.40 -3.12 5.33
N GLY A 113 12.20 -4.17 4.52
CA GLY A 113 12.62 -5.53 4.83
C GLY A 113 12.33 -5.91 6.29
N ASN A 114 13.32 -6.54 6.93
CA ASN A 114 13.24 -6.95 8.34
C ASN A 114 13.51 -5.82 9.34
N PHE A 115 13.81 -4.60 8.88
CA PHE A 115 14.32 -3.55 9.76
C PHE A 115 13.25 -2.93 10.67
N TRP A 116 11.98 -2.97 10.26
CA TRP A 116 10.88 -2.31 10.99
C TRP A 116 10.17 -3.19 12.01
N HIS A 117 10.40 -4.51 12.01
CA HIS A 117 9.77 -5.42 12.98
C HIS A 117 10.02 -5.00 14.42
N GLY A 118 8.94 -4.66 15.14
CA GLY A 118 8.96 -4.27 16.56
C GLY A 118 9.56 -2.89 16.85
N LYS A 119 9.89 -2.08 15.84
CA LYS A 119 10.58 -0.78 16.02
C LYS A 119 9.72 0.45 15.80
N LEU A 120 8.51 0.28 15.25
CA LEU A 120 7.61 1.41 15.03
C LEU A 120 6.96 1.82 16.35
N ALA A 121 7.15 3.08 16.73
CA ALA A 121 6.40 3.68 17.83
C ALA A 121 4.92 3.76 17.47
N THR A 122 4.03 3.64 18.45
CA THR A 122 2.59 3.81 18.20
C THR A 122 2.29 5.25 17.79
N ALA A 123 1.79 5.42 16.56
CA ALA A 123 1.35 6.69 16.00
C ALA A 123 -0.18 6.80 16.11
N THR A 124 -0.67 7.20 17.28
CA THR A 124 -2.12 7.28 17.56
C THR A 124 -2.82 8.44 16.84
N ALA A 125 -2.07 9.45 16.39
CA ALA A 125 -2.60 10.57 15.61
C ALA A 125 -2.77 10.23 14.11
N LEU A 126 -2.09 9.19 13.61
CA LEU A 126 -2.05 8.89 12.18
C LEU A 126 -3.42 8.41 11.69
N ARG A 127 -3.95 9.11 10.68
CA ARG A 127 -5.23 8.84 10.02
C ARG A 127 -5.06 8.35 8.60
N LYS A 128 -3.99 8.77 7.91
CA LYS A 128 -3.73 8.40 6.52
C LYS A 128 -2.35 7.80 6.36
N LEU A 129 -2.29 6.65 5.68
CA LEU A 129 -1.06 5.94 5.40
C LEU A 129 -1.05 5.50 3.93
N SER A 130 -0.06 5.97 3.20
CA SER A 130 0.22 5.53 1.83
C SER A 130 1.60 4.87 1.75
N LEU A 131 1.64 3.68 1.15
CA LEU A 131 2.80 2.79 1.07
C LEU A 131 2.88 2.23 -0.36
N ARG A 132 3.55 2.93 -1.28
CA ARG A 132 3.55 2.61 -2.72
C ARG A 132 4.95 2.24 -3.20
N HIS A 133 5.05 1.38 -4.22
CA HIS A 133 6.30 1.07 -4.93
C HIS A 133 7.47 0.62 -4.05
N GLY A 134 7.18 0.10 -2.86
CA GLY A 134 8.17 -0.44 -1.93
C GLY A 134 7.96 -1.94 -1.74
N LEU A 135 9.00 -2.63 -1.27
CA LEU A 135 8.98 -4.05 -0.94
C LEU A 135 8.23 -4.30 0.37
N ILE A 136 6.92 -4.17 0.29
CA ILE A 136 6.02 -4.33 1.42
C ILE A 136 5.22 -5.61 1.19
N ASN A 137 5.34 -6.54 2.13
CA ASN A 137 4.47 -7.71 2.20
C ASN A 137 3.49 -7.56 3.37
N GLU A 138 2.60 -8.54 3.52
CA GLU A 138 1.55 -8.56 4.53
C GLU A 138 2.10 -8.62 5.97
N HIS A 139 3.29 -9.17 6.19
CA HIS A 139 3.95 -9.19 7.50
C HIS A 139 4.47 -7.81 7.91
N ILE A 140 5.04 -7.08 6.95
CA ILE A 140 5.47 -5.70 7.14
C ILE A 140 4.25 -4.80 7.37
N LEU A 141 3.22 -4.93 6.53
CA LEU A 141 1.97 -4.18 6.67
C LEU A 141 1.34 -4.42 8.05
N LYS A 142 1.34 -5.67 8.54
CA LYS A 142 0.86 -6.00 9.89
C LYS A 142 1.58 -5.20 10.98
N THR A 143 2.88 -4.99 10.84
CA THR A 143 3.68 -4.21 11.80
C THR A 143 3.25 -2.73 11.79
N PHE A 144 2.98 -2.15 10.61
CA PHE A 144 2.44 -0.79 10.52
C PHE A 144 1.07 -0.65 11.16
N LEU A 145 0.14 -1.54 10.79
CA LEU A 145 -1.24 -1.42 11.24
C LEU A 145 -1.37 -1.63 12.75
N ALA A 146 -0.50 -2.46 13.34
CA ALA A 146 -0.38 -2.57 14.79
C ALA A 146 0.12 -1.26 15.44
N ALA A 147 0.97 -0.48 14.76
CA ALA A 147 1.47 0.80 15.24
C ALA A 147 0.52 1.98 14.95
N THR A 148 -0.46 1.82 14.07
CA THR A 148 -1.38 2.89 13.64
C THR A 148 -2.85 2.53 13.90
N PRO A 149 -3.27 2.37 15.18
CA PRO A 149 -4.57 1.77 15.55
C PRO A 149 -5.79 2.62 15.17
N ASN A 150 -5.56 3.85 14.71
CA ASN A 150 -6.53 4.91 14.51
C ASN A 150 -6.68 5.31 13.02
N LEU A 151 -6.11 4.48 12.14
CA LEU A 151 -6.03 4.72 10.71
C LEU A 151 -7.42 4.71 10.06
N GLU A 152 -7.67 5.68 9.20
CA GLU A 152 -8.93 5.86 8.46
C GLU A 152 -8.76 5.64 6.95
N ASP A 153 -7.57 5.91 6.41
CA ASP A 153 -7.24 5.79 4.99
C ASP A 153 -5.95 4.98 4.83
N LEU A 154 -6.05 3.85 4.13
CA LEU A 154 -4.92 3.01 3.77
C LEU A 154 -4.85 2.88 2.25
N ASP A 155 -3.71 3.22 1.69
CA ASP A 155 -3.36 2.98 0.29
C ASP A 155 -2.01 2.26 0.23
N CYS A 156 -2.01 0.96 -0.02
CA CYS A 156 -0.76 0.20 -0.08
C CYS A 156 -0.64 -0.63 -1.35
N GLU A 157 0.59 -0.88 -1.76
CA GLU A 157 0.97 -1.86 -2.77
C GLU A 157 1.74 -2.97 -2.07
N LEU A 158 1.32 -4.22 -2.26
CA LEU A 158 2.00 -5.40 -1.77
C LEU A 158 2.86 -6.00 -2.89
N VAL A 159 4.13 -6.26 -2.61
CA VAL A 159 5.08 -6.76 -3.61
C VAL A 159 5.59 -8.13 -3.21
N TYR A 160 5.56 -9.07 -4.16
CA TYR A 160 6.01 -10.44 -3.98
C TYR A 160 7.00 -10.83 -5.07
N ASP A 161 8.13 -11.41 -4.67
CA ASP A 161 9.13 -11.96 -5.59
C ASP A 161 8.99 -13.48 -5.72
N ASP A 162 8.53 -13.90 -6.90
CA ASP A 162 8.34 -15.30 -7.25
C ASP A 162 9.66 -16.05 -7.38
N GLY A 163 10.74 -15.37 -7.82
CA GLY A 163 12.07 -15.94 -7.97
C GLY A 163 12.68 -16.45 -6.66
N VAL A 164 12.20 -15.92 -5.53
CA VAL A 164 12.58 -16.39 -4.18
C VAL A 164 11.40 -17.05 -3.44
N GLN A 165 10.39 -17.51 -4.17
CA GLN A 165 9.22 -18.23 -3.64
C GLN A 165 8.48 -17.46 -2.55
N GLN A 166 8.25 -16.16 -2.74
CA GLN A 166 7.35 -15.40 -1.88
C GLN A 166 5.90 -15.55 -2.33
N TYR A 167 5.01 -15.58 -1.35
CA TYR A 167 3.57 -15.70 -1.55
C TYR A 167 2.84 -14.72 -0.63
N LEU A 168 1.69 -14.25 -1.07
CA LEU A 168 0.74 -13.53 -0.21
C LEU A 168 -0.06 -14.53 0.62
N ASP A 169 0.07 -14.50 1.95
CA ASP A 169 -0.88 -15.19 2.84
C ASP A 169 -2.06 -14.28 3.21
N CYS A 170 -3.24 -14.57 2.64
CA CYS A 170 -4.46 -13.83 2.94
C CYS A 170 -4.89 -13.91 4.41
N ASN A 171 -4.53 -14.95 5.16
CA ASN A 171 -4.81 -15.01 6.59
C ASN A 171 -4.00 -13.97 7.36
N VAL A 172 -2.74 -13.77 6.98
CA VAL A 172 -1.87 -12.76 7.59
C VAL A 172 -2.35 -11.37 7.21
N LEU A 173 -2.65 -11.11 5.93
CA LEU A 173 -3.22 -9.85 5.46
C LEU A 173 -4.52 -9.49 6.19
N LYS A 174 -5.45 -10.45 6.30
CA LYS A 174 -6.68 -10.27 7.06
C LYS A 174 -6.37 -9.89 8.51
N SER A 175 -5.50 -10.63 9.19
CA SER A 175 -5.11 -10.34 10.57
C SER A 175 -4.48 -8.96 10.74
N ALA A 176 -3.75 -8.48 9.73
CA ALA A 176 -3.17 -7.15 9.69
C ALA A 176 -4.26 -6.06 9.63
N LEU A 177 -5.20 -6.17 8.70
CA LEU A 177 -6.28 -5.19 8.56
C LEU A 177 -7.21 -5.16 9.78
N TYR A 178 -7.34 -6.27 10.51
CA TYR A 178 -8.11 -6.31 11.75
C TYR A 178 -7.58 -5.38 12.85
N PHE A 179 -6.33 -4.91 12.79
CA PHE A 179 -5.87 -3.88 13.72
C PHE A 179 -6.60 -2.54 13.55
N VAL A 180 -7.12 -2.25 12.36
CA VAL A 180 -7.73 -0.95 12.02
C VAL A 180 -9.19 -1.06 11.57
N HIS A 181 -9.81 -2.25 11.68
CA HIS A 181 -11.17 -2.51 11.17
C HIS A 181 -12.26 -1.58 11.73
N LYS A 182 -12.07 -1.04 12.94
CA LYS A 182 -13.06 -0.16 13.59
C LYS A 182 -13.04 1.27 13.05
N THR A 183 -11.94 1.70 12.44
CA THR A 183 -11.69 3.10 12.06
C THR A 183 -11.52 3.29 10.57
N LEU A 184 -11.13 2.23 9.84
CA LEU A 184 -10.83 2.30 8.41
C LEU A 184 -12.08 2.67 7.59
N LYS A 185 -11.97 3.76 6.82
CA LYS A 185 -13.01 4.32 5.94
C LYS A 185 -12.69 4.13 4.46
N ARG A 186 -11.40 4.11 4.11
CA ARG A 186 -10.90 3.89 2.76
C ARG A 186 -9.78 2.84 2.77
N LEU A 187 -9.90 1.85 1.90
CA LEU A 187 -8.91 0.80 1.70
C LEU A 187 -8.60 0.62 0.21
N VAL A 188 -7.33 0.76 -0.13
CA VAL A 188 -6.78 0.43 -1.44
C VAL A 188 -5.56 -0.47 -1.27
N VAL A 189 -5.55 -1.63 -1.94
CA VAL A 189 -4.48 -2.63 -1.82
C VAL A 189 -4.04 -3.10 -3.19
N ASP A 190 -3.02 -2.53 -3.82
CA ASP A 190 -2.46 -3.10 -5.05
C ASP A 190 -1.59 -4.33 -4.76
N ILE A 191 -1.42 -5.22 -5.73
CA ILE A 191 -0.51 -6.38 -5.65
C ILE A 191 0.36 -6.37 -6.90
N THR A 192 1.67 -6.43 -6.69
CA THR A 192 2.68 -6.54 -7.74
C THR A 192 3.46 -7.84 -7.54
N ILE A 193 3.51 -8.67 -8.57
CA ILE A 193 4.25 -9.93 -8.57
C ILE A 193 5.44 -9.77 -9.50
N ILE A 194 6.64 -10.01 -9.00
CA ILE A 194 7.87 -10.07 -9.78
C ILE A 194 7.99 -11.52 -10.25
N PRO A 195 7.82 -11.79 -11.56
CA PRO A 195 7.76 -13.16 -12.06
C PRO A 195 9.13 -13.85 -11.95
N ALA A 196 9.12 -15.15 -11.64
CA ALA A 196 10.30 -15.99 -11.69
C ALA A 196 10.67 -16.32 -13.15
N GLU A 197 11.93 -16.68 -13.39
CA GLU A 197 12.35 -17.26 -14.67
C GLU A 197 11.78 -18.67 -14.88
N GLU A 198 11.49 -19.38 -13.78
CA GLU A 198 10.91 -20.72 -13.78
C GLU A 198 9.41 -20.69 -13.46
N TRP A 199 8.68 -21.70 -13.92
CA TRP A 199 7.22 -21.79 -13.74
C TRP A 199 6.83 -22.02 -12.28
N ASN A 200 5.97 -21.15 -11.71
CA ASN A 200 5.37 -21.35 -10.39
C ASN A 200 3.99 -22.05 -10.49
N PRO A 201 3.76 -23.17 -9.76
CA PRO A 201 2.47 -23.83 -9.69
C PRO A 201 1.37 -23.06 -8.93
N VAL A 202 1.69 -22.05 -8.12
CA VAL A 202 0.72 -21.32 -7.28
C VAL A 202 0.03 -20.22 -8.09
N PRO A 203 -1.30 -20.27 -8.29
CA PRO A 203 -2.02 -19.22 -9.01
C PRO A 203 -1.84 -17.85 -8.34
N TRP A 204 -1.29 -16.90 -9.09
CA TRP A 204 -1.04 -15.52 -8.64
C TRP A 204 -0.20 -15.38 -7.36
N ASN A 205 0.53 -16.41 -6.94
CA ASN A 205 1.29 -16.43 -5.68
C ASN A 205 0.43 -16.09 -4.44
N ILE A 206 -0.87 -16.39 -4.45
CA ILE A 206 -1.79 -16.12 -3.32
C ILE A 206 -2.13 -17.43 -2.61
N GLN A 207 -2.03 -17.42 -1.28
CA GLN A 207 -2.43 -18.50 -0.40
C GLN A 207 -3.63 -18.09 0.46
N HIS A 208 -4.55 -19.02 0.68
CA HIS A 208 -5.79 -18.81 1.42
C HIS A 208 -6.69 -17.72 0.81
N TYR A 209 -7.76 -17.37 1.52
CA TYR A 209 -8.78 -16.42 1.04
C TYR A 209 -8.92 -15.25 1.99
N MET A 210 -9.18 -14.06 1.46
CA MET A 210 -9.38 -12.86 2.27
C MET A 210 -10.65 -12.96 3.14
N GLY A 211 -11.69 -13.62 2.63
CA GLY A 211 -12.95 -13.84 3.34
C GLY A 211 -13.70 -12.54 3.67
N SER A 212 -14.60 -12.61 4.66
CA SER A 212 -15.52 -11.52 4.98
C SER A 212 -14.85 -10.28 5.57
N LEU A 213 -15.25 -9.11 5.06
CA LEU A 213 -14.94 -7.76 5.53
C LEU A 213 -16.12 -7.12 6.27
N LYS A 214 -17.17 -7.87 6.64
CA LYS A 214 -18.35 -7.35 7.37
C LYS A 214 -18.01 -6.60 8.67
N ALA A 215 -16.89 -6.95 9.32
CA ALA A 215 -16.44 -6.29 10.54
C ALA A 215 -16.02 -4.82 10.33
N PHE A 216 -15.76 -4.40 9.09
CA PHE A 216 -15.27 -3.06 8.75
C PHE A 216 -16.43 -2.07 8.61
N ALA A 217 -17.14 -1.83 9.73
CA ALA A 217 -18.40 -1.09 9.73
C ALA A 217 -18.31 0.37 9.23
N GLN A 218 -17.12 0.98 9.21
CA GLN A 218 -16.91 2.35 8.72
C GLN A 218 -16.39 2.41 7.27
N LEU A 219 -16.11 1.28 6.64
CA LEU A 219 -15.46 1.23 5.33
C LEU A 219 -16.44 1.62 4.21
N ARG A 220 -16.18 2.76 3.60
CA ARG A 220 -17.00 3.35 2.53
C ARG A 220 -16.38 3.17 1.16
N TYR A 221 -15.06 3.09 1.07
CA TYR A 221 -14.33 2.95 -0.17
C TYR A 221 -13.42 1.72 -0.12
N LEU A 222 -13.62 0.79 -1.03
CA LEU A 222 -12.84 -0.44 -1.14
C LEU A 222 -12.38 -0.64 -2.58
N ASP A 223 -11.07 -0.66 -2.82
CA ASP A 223 -10.47 -0.99 -4.10
C ASP A 223 -9.39 -2.05 -3.89
N ILE A 224 -9.72 -3.30 -4.20
CA ILE A 224 -8.86 -4.46 -3.95
C ILE A 224 -8.80 -5.37 -5.19
N PRO A 225 -7.72 -6.14 -5.37
CA PRO A 225 -7.58 -7.07 -6.47
C PRO A 225 -8.50 -8.27 -6.23
N MET A 226 -9.25 -8.67 -7.25
CA MET A 226 -10.22 -9.77 -7.14
C MET A 226 -9.54 -11.12 -6.90
N GLN A 227 -8.26 -11.25 -7.25
CA GLN A 227 -7.46 -12.45 -7.04
C GLN A 227 -7.47 -12.93 -5.58
N LEU A 228 -7.70 -12.02 -4.63
CA LEU A 228 -7.87 -12.33 -3.20
C LEU A 228 -9.10 -13.19 -2.85
N TYR A 229 -10.04 -13.32 -3.80
CA TYR A 229 -11.34 -13.99 -3.61
C TYR A 229 -11.67 -15.02 -4.69
N VAL A 230 -10.94 -15.03 -5.81
CA VAL A 230 -11.26 -15.86 -6.99
C VAL A 230 -11.37 -17.36 -6.64
N ALA A 231 -10.42 -17.88 -5.86
CA ALA A 231 -10.45 -19.29 -5.47
C ALA A 231 -11.61 -19.62 -4.50
N GLU A 232 -11.93 -18.72 -3.56
CA GLU A 232 -13.08 -18.88 -2.66
C GLU A 232 -14.41 -18.87 -3.42
N ILE A 233 -14.54 -17.99 -4.43
CA ILE A 233 -15.71 -17.91 -5.30
C ILE A 233 -15.85 -19.19 -6.11
N TRP A 234 -14.75 -19.69 -6.68
CA TRP A 234 -14.75 -20.93 -7.44
C TRP A 234 -15.14 -22.14 -6.59
N GLU A 235 -14.58 -22.29 -5.39
CA GLU A 235 -14.98 -23.37 -4.49
C GLU A 235 -16.46 -23.29 -4.11
N ALA A 236 -16.96 -22.07 -3.84
CA ALA A 236 -18.37 -21.85 -3.55
C ALA A 236 -19.27 -22.19 -4.76
N SER A 237 -18.84 -21.90 -5.98
CA SER A 237 -19.58 -22.20 -7.20
C SER A 237 -19.61 -23.71 -7.50
N GLN A 238 -18.54 -24.44 -7.18
CA GLN A 238 -18.48 -25.91 -7.31
C GLN A 238 -19.33 -26.62 -6.25
N ALA A 239 -19.38 -26.08 -5.03
CA ALA A 239 -20.17 -26.66 -3.93
C ALA A 239 -21.68 -26.45 -4.10
N ALA A 240 -22.08 -25.35 -4.74
CA ALA A 240 -23.45 -25.18 -5.21
C ALA A 240 -23.67 -26.07 -6.45
N SER A 241 -24.83 -26.74 -6.60
CA SER A 241 -25.13 -27.36 -7.90
C SER A 241 -25.05 -26.26 -8.96
N MET A 242 -24.38 -26.47 -10.10
CA MET A 242 -24.16 -25.42 -11.11
C MET A 242 -25.45 -24.64 -11.46
N VAL A 243 -26.60 -25.33 -11.45
CA VAL A 243 -27.93 -24.74 -11.66
C VAL A 243 -28.34 -23.78 -10.53
N SER A 244 -28.03 -24.10 -9.27
CA SER A 244 -28.38 -23.25 -8.11
C SER A 244 -27.49 -22.03 -7.94
N PHE A 245 -26.26 -22.04 -8.47
CA PHE A 245 -25.38 -20.88 -8.44
C PHE A 245 -25.73 -19.89 -9.57
N ASP A 246 -26.16 -20.41 -10.73
CA ASP A 246 -26.67 -19.59 -11.86
C ASP A 246 -28.09 -19.03 -11.60
N GLU A 247 -29.04 -19.83 -11.08
CA GLU A 247 -30.43 -19.38 -10.91
C GLU A 247 -30.66 -18.46 -9.71
N ARG A 248 -29.78 -18.48 -8.68
CA ARG A 248 -30.02 -17.75 -7.42
C ARG A 248 -29.45 -16.35 -7.34
N GLU A 249 -28.78 -15.86 -8.38
CA GLU A 249 -28.09 -14.56 -8.31
C GLU A 249 -27.34 -14.40 -6.99
N VAL A 250 -26.57 -15.43 -6.60
CA VAL A 250 -26.03 -15.54 -5.24
C VAL A 250 -25.25 -14.26 -4.94
N ASP A 251 -25.75 -13.47 -3.99
CA ASP A 251 -25.08 -12.27 -3.52
C ASP A 251 -23.89 -12.65 -2.63
N TYR A 252 -22.91 -13.28 -3.26
CA TYR A 252 -21.68 -13.77 -2.63
C TYR A 252 -20.97 -12.62 -1.90
N TRP A 253 -20.92 -11.46 -2.56
CA TRP A 253 -20.29 -10.26 -2.03
C TRP A 253 -21.15 -9.58 -0.98
N GLY A 254 -22.48 -9.54 -1.09
CA GLY A 254 -23.35 -8.96 -0.05
C GLY A 254 -23.19 -9.64 1.31
N GLN A 255 -22.84 -10.93 1.35
CA GLN A 255 -22.54 -11.65 2.59
C GLN A 255 -21.15 -11.30 3.17
N ARG A 256 -20.23 -10.77 2.36
CA ARG A 256 -18.82 -10.55 2.71
C ARG A 256 -18.44 -9.08 2.82
N MET A 257 -19.11 -8.19 2.10
CA MET A 257 -18.77 -6.78 2.01
C MET A 257 -19.42 -5.97 3.13
N PRO A 258 -18.79 -4.87 3.58
CA PRO A 258 -19.36 -4.00 4.60
C PRO A 258 -20.71 -3.41 4.15
N ASP A 259 -21.66 -3.29 5.08
CA ASP A 259 -22.97 -2.69 4.79
C ASP A 259 -22.89 -1.18 4.52
N SER A 260 -21.79 -0.53 4.93
CA SER A 260 -21.54 0.91 4.76
C SER A 260 -20.81 1.26 3.47
N LEU A 261 -20.57 0.27 2.59
CA LEU A 261 -19.79 0.48 1.38
C LEU A 261 -20.52 1.41 0.41
N GLU A 262 -19.83 2.45 -0.07
CA GLU A 262 -20.34 3.41 -1.05
C GLU A 262 -19.63 3.27 -2.40
N TRP A 263 -18.36 2.85 -2.40
CA TRP A 263 -17.52 2.69 -3.58
C TRP A 263 -16.84 1.34 -3.57
N PHE A 264 -17.01 0.59 -4.66
CA PHE A 264 -16.45 -0.74 -4.82
C PHE A 264 -15.65 -0.85 -6.12
N GLY A 265 -14.36 -1.14 -5.96
CA GLY A 265 -13.37 -1.28 -7.01
C GLY A 265 -13.08 -2.74 -7.25
N VAL A 266 -13.06 -3.08 -8.53
CA VAL A 266 -12.95 -4.45 -9.00
C VAL A 266 -11.80 -4.44 -9.98
N ARG A 267 -10.65 -4.92 -9.55
CA ARG A 267 -9.47 -5.04 -10.41
C ARG A 267 -9.23 -6.50 -10.71
N LEU A 268 -9.15 -6.79 -12.00
CA LEU A 268 -8.86 -8.10 -12.55
C LEU A 268 -7.54 -8.00 -13.34
N ASP A 269 -6.60 -7.23 -12.82
CA ASP A 269 -5.27 -7.09 -13.42
C ASP A 269 -4.37 -8.13 -12.75
N GLY A 270 -4.09 -9.23 -13.44
CA GLY A 270 -3.19 -10.27 -12.98
C GLY A 270 -2.46 -10.92 -14.15
N PRO A 271 -1.27 -11.51 -13.93
CA PRO A 271 -0.55 -12.20 -14.98
C PRO A 271 -1.46 -13.23 -15.66
N SER A 272 -1.39 -13.26 -16.99
CA SER A 272 -2.14 -14.13 -17.89
C SER A 272 -1.82 -15.61 -17.63
N GLY A 273 -2.41 -16.18 -16.58
CA GLY A 273 -2.14 -17.55 -16.14
C GLY A 273 -3.34 -18.25 -15.51
N SER A 274 -4.44 -17.54 -15.24
CA SER A 274 -5.65 -18.17 -14.72
C SER A 274 -6.55 -18.72 -15.79
N SER A 275 -7.23 -19.83 -15.51
CA SER A 275 -8.29 -20.27 -16.40
C SER A 275 -9.36 -19.18 -16.48
N TYR A 276 -9.73 -18.81 -17.70
CA TYR A 276 -10.79 -17.85 -18.03
C TYR A 276 -12.05 -17.98 -17.14
N GLN A 277 -12.37 -19.22 -16.74
CA GLN A 277 -13.51 -19.55 -15.87
C GLN A 277 -13.43 -18.91 -14.47
N HIS A 278 -12.26 -18.85 -13.86
CA HIS A 278 -12.07 -18.27 -12.53
C HIS A 278 -12.31 -16.75 -12.52
N GLN A 279 -11.80 -16.06 -13.55
CA GLN A 279 -12.01 -14.62 -13.74
C GLN A 279 -13.48 -14.32 -14.04
N TYR A 280 -14.08 -15.11 -14.95
CA TYR A 280 -15.48 -14.97 -15.33
C TYR A 280 -16.45 -15.08 -14.14
N GLU A 281 -16.26 -16.07 -13.27
CA GLU A 281 -17.11 -16.25 -12.09
C GLU A 281 -16.98 -15.07 -11.10
N ALA A 282 -15.76 -14.57 -10.88
CA ALA A 282 -15.54 -13.40 -10.03
C ALA A 282 -16.20 -12.14 -10.60
N GLU A 283 -16.04 -11.87 -11.89
CA GLU A 283 -16.71 -10.79 -12.61
C GLU A 283 -18.23 -10.89 -12.53
N ARG A 284 -18.78 -12.10 -12.71
CA ARG A 284 -20.22 -12.34 -12.62
C ARG A 284 -20.74 -12.01 -11.22
N CYS A 285 -20.09 -12.50 -10.17
CA CYS A 285 -20.47 -12.20 -8.79
C CYS A 285 -20.45 -10.69 -8.50
N VAL A 286 -19.46 -9.97 -9.01
CA VAL A 286 -19.40 -8.50 -8.89
C VAL A 286 -20.60 -7.83 -9.57
N GLY A 287 -20.93 -8.25 -10.79
CA GLY A 287 -22.08 -7.72 -11.52
C GLY A 287 -23.40 -7.93 -10.78
N VAL A 288 -23.58 -9.11 -10.18
CA VAL A 288 -24.72 -9.42 -9.31
C VAL A 288 -24.77 -8.48 -8.11
N TYR A 289 -23.65 -8.33 -7.39
CA TYR A 289 -23.56 -7.48 -6.21
C TYR A 289 -23.93 -6.02 -6.49
N LEU A 290 -23.34 -5.41 -7.53
CA LEU A 290 -23.60 -4.02 -7.90
C LEU A 290 -25.05 -3.79 -8.32
N ARG A 291 -25.68 -4.78 -8.96
CA ARG A 291 -27.09 -4.74 -9.35
C ARG A 291 -28.03 -4.83 -8.16
N LEU A 292 -27.72 -5.69 -7.19
CA LEU A 292 -28.50 -5.84 -5.96
C LEU A 292 -28.28 -4.69 -4.96
N ASN A 293 -27.15 -3.99 -5.08
CA ASN A 293 -26.76 -2.88 -4.20
C ASN A 293 -26.55 -1.58 -5.00
N PRO A 294 -27.62 -0.98 -5.58
CA PRO A 294 -27.51 0.16 -6.50
C PRO A 294 -26.98 1.45 -5.87
N ALA A 295 -26.94 1.53 -4.53
CA ALA A 295 -26.30 2.63 -3.82
C ALA A 295 -24.77 2.57 -3.90
N VAL A 296 -24.19 1.40 -4.17
CA VAL A 296 -22.75 1.19 -4.30
C VAL A 296 -22.30 1.57 -5.71
N LYS A 297 -21.34 2.49 -5.79
CA LYS A 297 -20.78 2.95 -7.05
C LYS A 297 -19.58 2.09 -7.43
N LYS A 298 -19.53 1.68 -8.70
CA LYS A 298 -18.35 1.03 -9.27
C LYS A 298 -17.22 2.04 -9.42
N ILE A 299 -16.03 1.71 -8.94
CA ILE A 299 -14.82 2.48 -9.23
C ILE A 299 -14.37 2.13 -10.66
N VAL A 300 -14.25 3.14 -11.51
CA VAL A 300 -13.69 3.02 -12.86
C VAL A 300 -12.33 3.69 -12.85
N ARG A 301 -11.25 2.91 -12.89
CA ARG A 301 -9.93 3.47 -13.18
C ARG A 301 -9.85 3.69 -14.68
N SER A 302 -9.62 4.93 -15.12
CA SER A 302 -9.03 5.09 -16.45
C SER A 302 -7.65 4.46 -16.35
N LEU A 303 -7.45 3.32 -16.99
CA LEU A 303 -6.10 2.96 -17.44
C LEU A 303 -5.68 4.16 -18.28
N GLY A 304 -4.86 5.04 -17.69
CA GLY A 304 -4.30 6.16 -18.41
C GLY A 304 -3.67 5.57 -19.65
N SER A 305 -4.19 5.94 -20.81
CA SER A 305 -3.44 5.91 -22.05
C SER A 305 -2.07 6.45 -21.69
N SER A 306 -1.05 5.60 -21.78
CA SER A 306 0.30 6.07 -22.04
C SER A 306 0.15 7.12 -23.14
N GLY A 307 0.50 8.35 -22.80
CA GLY A 307 0.70 9.38 -23.80
C GLY A 307 1.83 8.88 -24.70
N ASP A 308 1.45 8.20 -25.77
CA ASP A 308 2.20 8.22 -27.01
C ASP A 308 1.81 9.55 -27.67
N GLU A 309 2.39 10.64 -27.15
CA GLU A 309 2.69 11.82 -27.94
C GLU A 309 4.21 11.89 -28.09
N GLU A 310 4.60 12.26 -29.32
CA GLU A 310 5.94 12.34 -29.94
C GLU A 310 6.41 11.05 -30.66
N ASP A 311 6.65 11.00 -31.97
CA ASP A 311 6.40 11.88 -33.12
C ASP A 311 6.92 11.11 -34.36
N ASP A 312 6.12 11.01 -35.43
CA ASP A 312 6.50 11.07 -36.86
C ASP A 312 5.27 10.77 -37.77
#